data_AF-A0A539EG22-F1
#
_entry.id   AF-A0A539EG22-F1
#
_cell.length_a   1.000
_cell.length_b   1.000
_cell.length_c   1.000
_cell.angle_alpha   90.00
_cell.angle_beta   90.00
_cell.angle_gamma   90.00
#
_symmetry.space_group_name_H-M   'P 1'
#
loop_
_entity.id
_entity.type
_entity.pdbx_description
1 polymer ?
#
loop_
_entity_poly.entity_id
_entity_poly.type
_entity_poly.pdbx_seq_one_letter_code
_entity_poly.pdbx_strand_id
1 'polypeptide(L)'
;MVGDKAVDVYTGVLHQQVAATAFLGMLAFATGGLPRGLEPSPAAIGAILYLGLASTAVAFLIFFKLIRDWGSLRASAVTYVMPVVTLVLDQLFFGRWPRPSEAAGAAVVLTGVLLLHAQKSSAQKA
;
A
#
# COMPACT_ATOMS: atom_id res chain seq x y z
N MET A 1 -0.42 -24.79 -28.28
CA MET A 1 0.48 -25.06 -27.14
C MET A 1 1.42 -23.87 -27.01
N VAL A 2 0.99 -22.84 -26.27
CA VAL A 2 1.77 -21.62 -26.02
C VAL A 2 2.61 -21.86 -24.77
N GLY A 3 3.92 -21.72 -24.91
CA GLY A 3 4.93 -22.08 -23.92
C GLY A 3 4.80 -21.33 -22.60
N ASP A 4 4.89 -22.13 -21.56
CA ASP A 4 4.94 -21.84 -20.14
C ASP A 4 6.13 -20.94 -19.76
N LYS A 5 5.94 -19.63 -19.87
CA LYS A 5 6.70 -18.64 -19.10
C LYS A 5 5.75 -17.62 -18.50
N ALA A 6 4.81 -18.09 -17.67
CA ALA A 6 4.12 -17.19 -16.77
C ALA A 6 5.20 -16.50 -15.92
N VAL A 7 5.37 -15.18 -16.08
CA VAL A 7 6.34 -14.41 -15.31
C VAL A 7 5.99 -14.62 -13.85
N ASP A 8 6.94 -15.18 -13.10
CA ASP A 8 6.76 -15.44 -11.69
C ASP A 8 6.44 -14.14 -10.96
N VAL A 9 5.46 -14.19 -10.05
CA VAL A 9 4.92 -13.01 -9.37
C VAL A 9 6.02 -12.26 -8.62
N TYR A 10 6.96 -12.99 -8.02
CA TYR A 10 8.10 -12.39 -7.32
C TYR A 10 9.04 -11.66 -8.29
N THR A 11 9.24 -12.19 -9.49
CA THR A 11 10.01 -11.53 -10.54
C THR A 11 9.34 -10.23 -10.99
N GLY A 12 8.01 -10.23 -11.14
CA GLY A 12 7.23 -9.03 -11.44
C GLY A 12 7.37 -7.94 -10.37
N VAL A 13 7.27 -8.32 -9.10
CA VAL A 13 7.44 -7.40 -7.96
C VAL A 13 8.85 -6.82 -7.91
N LEU A 14 9.85 -7.66 -8.13
CA LEU A 14 11.25 -7.22 -8.13
C LEU A 14 11.49 -6.19 -9.24
N HIS A 15 11.01 -6.46 -10.47
CA HIS A 15 11.10 -5.50 -11.57
C HIS A 15 10.33 -4.21 -11.26
N GLN A 16 9.14 -4.31 -10.66
CA GLN A 16 8.36 -3.13 -10.27
C GLN A 16 9.11 -2.26 -9.26
N GLN A 17 9.74 -2.86 -8.25
CA GLN A 17 10.45 -2.10 -7.22
C GLN A 17 11.76 -1.51 -7.71
N VAL A 18 12.48 -2.21 -8.59
CA VAL A 18 13.68 -1.67 -9.25
C VAL A 18 13.29 -0.49 -10.15
N ALA A 19 12.24 -0.62 -10.95
CA ALA A 19 11.75 0.46 -11.80
C ALA A 19 11.26 1.66 -10.98
N ALA A 20 10.52 1.43 -9.90
CA ALA A 20 10.08 2.48 -8.99
C ALA A 20 11.27 3.20 -8.33
N THR A 21 12.28 2.45 -7.88
CA THR A 21 13.51 3.02 -7.28
C THR A 21 14.28 3.87 -8.30
N ALA A 22 14.44 3.38 -9.53
CA ALA A 22 15.10 4.14 -10.59
C ALA A 22 14.35 5.43 -10.93
N PHE A 23 13.02 5.34 -11.10
CA PHE A 23 12.17 6.47 -11.42
C PHE A 23 12.15 7.53 -10.31
N LEU A 24 11.88 7.11 -9.07
CA LEU A 24 11.83 8.00 -7.92
C LEU A 24 13.22 8.56 -7.59
N GLY A 25 14.28 7.78 -7.75
CA GLY A 25 15.65 8.24 -7.61
C GLY A 25 15.99 9.34 -8.62
N MET A 26 15.70 9.11 -9.91
CA MET A 26 15.90 10.12 -10.95
C MET A 26 15.10 11.39 -10.66
N LEU A 27 13.83 11.27 -10.26
CA LEU A 27 12.99 12.41 -9.92
C LEU A 27 13.52 13.17 -8.69
N ALA A 28 14.01 12.45 -7.67
CA ALA A 28 14.58 13.05 -6.48
C ALA A 28 15.84 13.87 -6.81
N PHE A 29 16.75 13.34 -7.65
CA PHE A 29 17.92 14.10 -8.08
C PHE A 29 17.55 15.29 -8.98
N ALA A 30 16.58 15.12 -9.87
CA ALA A 30 16.15 16.18 -10.78
C ALA A 30 15.48 17.37 -10.05
N THR A 31 14.78 17.10 -8.94
CA THR A 31 14.03 18.13 -8.19
C THR A 31 14.75 18.63 -6.94
N GLY A 32 15.48 17.76 -6.24
CA GLY A 32 16.19 18.06 -5.00
C GLY A 32 17.69 18.33 -5.17
N GLY A 33 18.26 18.06 -6.34
CA GLY A 33 19.70 18.17 -6.59
C GLY A 33 20.53 17.08 -5.88
N LEU A 34 21.85 17.25 -5.85
CA LEU A 34 22.74 16.36 -5.11
C LEU A 34 22.52 16.56 -3.60
N PRO A 35 22.33 15.48 -2.82
CA PRO A 35 22.14 15.59 -1.39
C PRO A 35 23.43 16.12 -0.75
N ARG A 36 23.39 17.38 -0.29
CA ARG A 36 24.48 18.02 0.43
C ARG A 36 24.23 17.82 1.93
N GLY A 37 25.21 17.25 2.64
CA GLY A 37 25.09 17.00 4.08
C GLY A 37 24.22 15.77 4.42
N LEU A 38 24.46 14.64 3.76
CA LEU A 38 23.92 13.36 4.22
C LEU A 38 24.50 13.05 5.60
N GLU A 39 23.71 13.32 6.64
CA GLU A 39 23.98 12.89 8.01
C GLU A 39 23.14 11.64 8.29
N PRO A 40 23.67 10.44 8.05
CA PRO A 40 22.95 9.21 8.34
C PRO A 40 22.78 9.07 9.86
N SER A 41 21.66 9.56 10.36
CA SER A 41 21.29 9.36 11.76
C SER A 41 20.77 7.93 11.95
N PRO A 42 21.00 7.31 13.12
CA PRO A 42 20.42 5.99 13.42
C PRO A 42 18.90 5.97 13.26
N ALA A 43 18.23 7.09 13.56
CA ALA A 43 16.78 7.24 13.37
C ALA A 43 16.37 7.18 11.88
N ALA A 44 17.11 7.86 11.00
CA ALA A 44 16.85 7.82 9.56
C ALA A 44 17.06 6.41 8.97
N ILE A 45 18.15 5.74 9.38
CA ILE A 45 18.42 4.36 8.99
C ILE A 45 17.29 3.44 9.48
N GLY A 46 16.89 3.58 10.74
CA GLY A 46 15.77 2.82 11.32
C GLY A 46 14.46 3.02 10.56
N ALA A 47 14.14 4.26 10.20
CA ALA A 47 12.94 4.59 9.42
C ALA A 47 12.97 3.96 8.02
N ILE A 48 14.11 4.01 7.33
CA ILE A 48 14.29 3.40 6.00
C ILE A 48 14.13 1.87 6.09
N LEU A 49 14.75 1.24 7.09
CA LEU A 49 14.66 -0.21 7.29
C LEU A 49 13.21 -0.62 7.62
N TYR A 50 12.52 0.14 8.47
CA TYR A 50 11.11 -0.12 8.77
C TYR A 50 10.24 0.00 7.52
N LEU A 51 10.41 1.07 6.74
CA LEU A 51 9.64 1.30 5.52
C LEU A 51 9.89 0.21 4.46
N GLY A 52 11.14 -0.17 4.24
CA GLY A 52 11.51 -1.18 3.25
C GLY A 52 11.14 -2.61 3.66
N LEU A 53 11.45 -3.00 4.90
CA LEU A 53 11.27 -4.39 5.34
C LEU A 53 9.87 -4.63 5.89
N ALA A 54 9.47 -3.88 6.91
CA ALA A 54 8.20 -4.12 7.61
C ALA A 54 7.00 -3.62 6.80
N SER A 55 7.03 -2.37 6.35
CA SER A 55 5.90 -1.77 5.64
C SER A 55 5.76 -2.27 4.20
N THR A 56 6.85 -2.69 3.56
CA THR A 56 6.83 -3.05 2.13
C THR A 56 7.04 -4.55 1.91
N ALA A 57 8.22 -5.10 2.23
CA ALA A 57 8.52 -6.49 1.92
C ALA A 57 7.57 -7.47 2.62
N VAL A 58 7.38 -7.35 3.94
CA VAL A 58 6.47 -8.21 4.71
C VAL A 58 5.02 -8.03 4.26
N ALA A 59 4.58 -6.78 4.07
CA ALA A 59 3.23 -6.49 3.60
C ALA A 59 2.93 -7.13 2.24
N PHE A 60 3.87 -7.07 1.29
CA PHE A 60 3.72 -7.72 -0.01
C PHE A 60 3.66 -9.25 0.10
N LEU A 61 4.51 -9.87 0.92
CA LEU A 61 4.44 -11.32 1.15
C LEU A 61 3.08 -11.74 1.69
N ILE A 62 2.53 -10.99 2.65
CA ILE A 62 1.19 -11.23 3.18
C ILE A 62 0.13 -11.01 2.08
N PHE A 63 0.25 -9.96 1.29
CA PHE A 63 -0.68 -9.65 0.21
C PHE A 63 -0.69 -10.72 -0.88
N PHE A 64 0.48 -11.22 -1.31
CA PHE A 64 0.55 -12.31 -2.28
C PHE A 64 0.04 -13.63 -1.73
N LYS A 65 0.27 -13.90 -0.43
CA LYS A 65 -0.36 -15.02 0.25
C LYS A 65 -1.89 -14.89 0.24
N LEU A 66 -2.44 -13.70 0.53
CA LEU A 66 -3.87 -13.43 0.44
C LEU A 66 -4.42 -13.59 -0.97
N ILE A 67 -3.69 -13.14 -2.00
CA ILE A 67 -4.08 -13.35 -3.39
C ILE A 67 -4.16 -14.84 -3.72
N ARG A 68 -3.16 -15.62 -3.28
CA ARG A 68 -3.13 -17.07 -3.53
C ARG A 68 -4.25 -17.80 -2.79
N ASP A 69 -4.51 -17.42 -1.55
CA ASP A 69 -5.45 -18.13 -0.68
C ASP A 69 -6.90 -17.70 -0.96
N TRP A 70 -7.17 -16.41 -1.25
CA TRP A 70 -8.53 -15.83 -1.36
C TRP A 70 -8.87 -15.27 -2.75
N GLY A 71 -7.92 -15.20 -3.67
CA GLY A 71 -8.07 -14.58 -4.99
C GLY A 71 -7.86 -13.06 -4.96
N SER A 72 -7.46 -12.50 -6.10
CA SER A 72 -7.07 -11.08 -6.24
C SER A 72 -8.18 -10.09 -5.86
N LEU A 73 -9.44 -10.41 -6.19
CA LEU A 73 -10.58 -9.54 -5.88
C LEU A 73 -10.85 -9.42 -4.37
N ARG A 74 -10.71 -10.51 -3.60
CA ARG A 74 -10.92 -10.47 -2.15
C ARG A 74 -9.70 -9.91 -1.44
N ALA A 75 -8.50 -10.22 -1.92
CA ALA A 75 -7.26 -9.67 -1.37
C ALA A 75 -7.20 -8.15 -1.48
N SER A 76 -7.65 -7.56 -2.60
CA SER A 76 -7.68 -6.11 -2.76
C SER A 76 -8.63 -5.42 -1.79
N ALA A 77 -9.66 -6.11 -1.29
CA ALA A 77 -10.60 -5.56 -0.33
C ALA A 77 -9.97 -5.18 1.02
N VAL A 78 -8.78 -5.71 1.36
CA VAL A 78 -8.01 -5.31 2.55
C VAL A 78 -7.72 -3.81 2.54
N THR A 79 -7.50 -3.23 1.37
CA THR A 79 -7.23 -1.79 1.22
C THR A 79 -8.43 -0.91 1.63
N TYR A 80 -9.65 -1.44 1.58
CA TYR A 80 -10.85 -0.69 1.98
C TYR A 80 -10.94 -0.45 3.48
N VAL A 81 -10.24 -1.26 4.28
CA VAL A 81 -10.20 -1.12 5.74
C VAL A 81 -9.12 -0.13 6.18
N MET A 82 -8.20 0.26 5.28
CA MET A 82 -7.09 1.16 5.59
C MET A 82 -7.49 2.46 6.28
N PRO A 83 -8.56 3.19 5.89
CA PRO A 83 -8.94 4.43 6.58
C PRO A 83 -9.20 4.22 8.07
N VAL A 84 -9.88 3.11 8.43
CA VAL A 84 -10.19 2.79 9.83
C VAL A 84 -8.92 2.42 10.59
N VAL A 85 -8.07 1.57 10.00
CA VAL A 85 -6.79 1.17 10.60
C VAL A 85 -5.91 2.39 10.84
N THR A 86 -5.81 3.30 9.87
CA THR A 86 -5.01 4.53 9.99
C THR A 86 -5.49 5.41 11.13
N LEU A 87 -6.81 5.62 11.29
CA LEU A 87 -7.35 6.42 12.40
C LEU A 87 -7.09 5.78 13.76
N VAL A 88 -7.24 4.46 13.86
CA VAL A 88 -6.96 3.72 15.10
C VAL A 88 -5.47 3.81 15.46
N LEU A 89 -4.59 3.63 14.48
CA LEU A 89 -3.15 3.74 14.69
C LEU A 89 -2.74 5.17 15.05
N ASP A 90 -3.32 6.20 14.42
CA ASP A 90 -3.02 7.59 14.77
C ASP A 90 -3.39 7.89 16.23
N GLN A 91 -4.57 7.45 16.68
CA GLN A 91 -4.96 7.56 18.09
C GLN A 91 -4.02 6.78 19.02
N LEU A 92 -3.64 5.55 18.64
CA LEU A 92 -2.82 4.69 19.50
C LEU A 92 -1.38 5.19 19.66
N PHE A 93 -0.77 5.67 18.58
CA PHE A 93 0.63 6.09 18.58
C PHE A 93 0.83 7.55 18.97
N PHE A 94 -0.12 8.43 18.61
CA PHE A 94 0.00 9.86 18.84
C PHE A 94 -0.98 10.41 19.88
N GLY A 95 -1.90 9.59 20.38
CA GLY A 95 -2.84 9.96 21.46
C GLY A 95 -3.92 10.96 21.05
N ARG A 96 -4.03 11.28 19.76
CA ARG A 96 -4.92 12.31 19.21
C ARG A 96 -6.16 11.71 18.60
N TRP A 97 -7.31 12.24 18.99
CA TRP A 97 -8.60 11.87 18.41
C TRP A 97 -8.68 12.36 16.97
N PRO A 98 -9.27 11.56 16.05
CA PRO A 98 -9.51 11.97 14.69
C PRO A 98 -10.26 13.29 14.64
N ARG A 99 -9.73 14.26 13.90
CA ARG A 99 -10.45 15.51 13.61
C ARG A 99 -11.73 15.18 12.84
N PRO A 100 -12.78 16.01 12.97
CA PRO A 100 -14.02 15.80 12.22
C PRO A 100 -13.80 15.65 10.71
N SER A 101 -12.82 16.36 10.15
CA SER A 101 -12.45 16.24 8.73
C SER A 101 -11.86 14.88 8.36
N GLU A 102 -11.07 14.27 9.24
CA GLU A 102 -10.45 12.95 9.04
C GLU A 102 -11.50 11.85 9.15
N ALA A 103 -12.40 11.96 10.13
CA ALA A 103 -13.55 11.08 10.28
C ALA A 103 -14.49 11.19 9.06
N ALA A 104 -14.75 12.40 8.56
CA ALA A 104 -15.55 12.60 7.36
C ALA A 104 -14.90 11.97 6.12
N GLY A 105 -13.58 12.13 5.94
CA GLY A 105 -12.85 11.48 4.86
C GLY A 105 -12.94 9.95 4.93
N ALA A 106 -12.77 9.36 6.11
CA ALA A 106 -12.94 7.93 6.32
C ALA A 106 -14.38 7.47 5.99
N ALA A 107 -15.39 8.22 6.42
CA ALA A 107 -16.78 7.94 6.10
C ALA A 107 -17.04 7.94 4.59
N VAL A 108 -16.52 8.93 3.86
CA VAL A 108 -16.64 9.01 2.39
C VAL A 108 -16.05 7.78 1.71
N VAL A 109 -14.85 7.35 2.11
CA VAL A 109 -14.22 6.15 1.54
C VAL A 109 -15.07 4.90 1.82
N LEU A 110 -15.52 4.72 3.07
CA LEU A 110 -16.34 3.57 3.46
C LEU A 110 -17.67 3.54 2.71
N THR A 111 -18.35 4.69 2.58
CA THR A 111 -19.58 4.79 1.80
C THR A 111 -19.35 4.44 0.33
N GLY A 112 -18.27 4.93 -0.28
CA GLY A 112 -17.91 4.56 -1.65
C GLY A 112 -17.72 3.05 -1.83
N VAL A 113 -17.03 2.40 -0.90
CA VAL A 113 -16.83 0.94 -0.92
C VAL A 113 -18.15 0.18 -0.78
N LEU A 114 -19.03 0.64 0.11
CA LEU A 114 -20.35 0.03 0.31
C LEU A 114 -21.22 0.12 -0.95
N LEU A 115 -21.22 1.28 -1.62
CA LEU A 115 -21.96 1.49 -2.86
C LEU A 115 -21.46 0.58 -3.99
N LEU A 116 -20.13 0.43 -4.13
CA LEU A 116 -19.53 -0.47 -5.13
C LEU A 116 -19.92 -1.93 -4.90
N HIS A 117 -19.98 -2.38 -3.64
CA HIS A 117 -20.42 -3.74 -3.32
C HIS A 117 -21.93 -3.94 -3.52
N ALA A 118 -22.74 -2.93 -3.22
CA ALA A 118 -24.19 -2.98 -3.42
C ALA A 118 -24.55 -3.18 -4.90
N GLN A 119 -23.85 -2.51 -5.83
CA GLN A 119 -24.14 -2.63 -7.27
C GLN A 119 -23.81 -4.01 -7.84
N LYS A 120 -22.73 -4.64 -7.38
CA LYS A 120 -22.39 -6.02 -7.81
C LYS A 120 -23.47 -7.04 -7.41
N SER A 121 -24.20 -6.80 -6.31
CA SER A 121 -25.29 -7.68 -5.88
C SER A 121 -26.56 -7.53 -6.74
N SER A 122 -26.82 -6.34 -7.27
CA SER A 122 -27.97 -6.09 -8.16
C SER A 122 -27.76 -6.60 -9.59
N ALA A 123 -26.54 -6.51 -10.12
CA ALA A 123 -26.23 -7.00 -11.48
C ALA A 123 -26.14 -8.53 -11.59
N GLN A 124 -25.89 -9.25 -10.50
CA GLN A 124 -25.86 -10.72 -10.47
C GLN A 124 -27.26 -11.34 -10.27
N LYS A 125 -28.28 -10.52 -10.02
CA LYS A 125 -29.68 -10.94 -9.81
C LYS A 125 -30.61 -10.63 -11.01
N ALA A 126 -30.09 -10.02 -12.07
CA ALA A 126 -30.79 -9.78 -13.33
C ALA A 126 -30.30 -10.75 -14.39
#